data_AF-M4BYH6-F1
#
_entry.id   AF-M4BYH6-F1
#
_cell.length_a   1.000
_cell.length_b   1.000
_cell.length_c   1.000
_cell.angle_alpha   90.00
_cell.angle_beta   90.00
_cell.angle_gamma   90.00
#
_symmetry.space_group_name_H-M   'P 1'
#
loop_
_entity.id
_entity.type
_entity.pdbx_description
1 polymer ?
#
loop_
_entity_poly.entity_id
_entity_poly.type
_entity_poly.pdbx_seq_one_letter_code
_entity_poly.pdbx_strand_id
1 'polypeptide(L)'
;MEVNQSVVKFWKSLREISTDFEADAVIALLEGTFILGVQKLGPVIYIRHCYPQLWKLCLDTLNHAATANRCVVILGTPGIGKTHFGYLVLFHLARAGATVVYETCEDKWTRTLFSGDKVVQELWTDFDEVLAQPEMFYVVDGIEPSLCDAKAILVTSPRKKIWHKYSQRNGAKVLFMPVWTEEEIYRCRDLLYSTMPVETVEKRFYKWGGVARYVLRYAKDKAKQKVLKEAIGQADLKLIVSASVESSGVV
;
A
#
# COMPACT_ATOMS: atom_id res chain seq x y z
N MET A 1 -1.13 16.75 20.68
CA MET A 1 -1.73 17.59 19.60
C MET A 1 -3.24 17.35 19.52
N GLU A 2 -4.04 18.26 18.97
CA GLU A 2 -5.49 18.04 18.81
C GLU A 2 -5.71 16.81 17.92
N VAL A 3 -6.46 15.81 18.43
CA VAL A 3 -6.75 14.59 17.66
C VAL A 3 -7.51 15.01 16.41
N ASN A 4 -6.94 14.71 15.23
CA ASN A 4 -7.60 15.02 13.97
C ASN A 4 -8.91 14.21 13.88
N GLN A 5 -10.03 14.89 14.14
CA GLN A 5 -11.36 14.27 14.17
C GLN A 5 -11.70 13.54 12.87
N SER A 6 -11.11 13.94 11.74
CA SER A 6 -11.30 13.26 10.45
C SER A 6 -10.64 11.89 10.41
N VAL A 7 -9.49 11.72 11.08
CA VAL A 7 -8.80 10.43 11.22
C VAL A 7 -9.57 9.50 12.17
N VAL A 8 -10.17 10.06 13.24
CA VAL A 8 -11.07 9.32 14.14
C VAL A 8 -12.29 8.80 13.37
N LYS A 9 -12.93 9.64 12.56
CA LYS A 9 -14.06 9.25 11.70
C LYS A 9 -13.66 8.12 10.74
N PHE A 10 -12.48 8.20 10.13
CA PHE A 10 -11.94 7.14 9.28
C PHE A 10 -11.84 5.81 10.03
N TRP A 11 -11.18 5.80 11.19
CA TRP A 11 -11.00 4.57 11.97
C TRP A 11 -12.33 3.98 12.44
N LYS A 12 -13.24 4.83 12.93
CA LYS A 12 -14.60 4.42 13.32
C LYS A 12 -15.34 3.80 12.13
N SER A 13 -15.26 4.42 10.95
CA SER A 13 -15.88 3.90 9.74
C SER A 13 -15.38 2.50 9.39
N LEU A 14 -14.08 2.22 9.52
CA LEU A 14 -13.54 0.89 9.23
C LEU A 14 -14.09 -0.21 10.16
N ARG A 15 -14.43 0.13 11.41
CA ARG A 15 -15.00 -0.83 12.37
C ARG A 15 -16.49 -1.12 12.12
N GLU A 16 -17.24 -0.11 11.68
CA GLU A 16 -18.70 -0.21 11.54
C GLU A 16 -19.14 -0.82 10.21
N ILE A 17 -18.29 -0.81 9.19
CA ILE A 17 -18.61 -1.38 7.88
C ILE A 17 -18.64 -2.91 7.94
N SER A 18 -19.76 -3.47 7.50
CA SER A 18 -19.98 -4.92 7.40
C SER A 18 -19.62 -5.52 6.03
N THR A 19 -19.26 -4.70 5.04
CA THR A 19 -18.99 -5.15 3.66
C THR A 19 -18.05 -6.35 3.61
N ASP A 20 -18.45 -7.35 2.83
CA ASP A 20 -17.68 -8.58 2.66
C ASP A 20 -16.37 -8.34 1.92
N PHE A 21 -15.39 -9.15 2.28
CA PHE A 21 -14.06 -9.08 1.71
C PHE A 21 -13.99 -9.85 0.40
N GLU A 22 -14.43 -9.19 -0.68
CA GLU A 22 -14.45 -9.77 -2.02
C GLU A 22 -13.46 -9.06 -2.94
N ALA A 23 -12.71 -9.84 -3.71
CA ALA A 23 -11.89 -9.31 -4.79
C ALA A 23 -12.75 -8.50 -5.77
N ASP A 24 -12.18 -7.41 -6.28
CA ASP A 24 -12.80 -6.55 -7.30
C ASP A 24 -14.09 -5.83 -6.84
N ALA A 25 -14.23 -5.70 -5.52
CA ALA A 25 -15.25 -4.92 -4.84
C ALA A 25 -14.69 -3.59 -4.28
N VAL A 26 -15.58 -2.77 -3.73
CA VAL A 26 -15.25 -1.48 -3.10
C VAL A 26 -15.83 -1.44 -1.68
N ILE A 27 -15.00 -1.03 -0.74
CA ILE A 27 -15.42 -0.67 0.61
C ILE A 27 -15.71 0.82 0.62
N ALA A 28 -16.97 1.21 0.75
CA ALA A 28 -17.38 2.59 0.91
C ALA A 28 -17.32 3.00 2.39
N LEU A 29 -16.60 4.08 2.68
CA LEU A 29 -16.58 4.68 4.00
C LEU A 29 -17.91 5.37 4.30
N LEU A 30 -18.20 5.58 5.59
CA LEU A 30 -19.38 6.31 6.04
C LEU A 30 -19.40 7.72 5.45
N GLU A 31 -20.61 8.27 5.29
CA GLU A 31 -20.80 9.57 4.67
C GLU A 31 -19.91 10.66 5.31
N GLY A 32 -19.28 11.48 4.45
CA GLY A 32 -18.36 12.54 4.88
C GLY A 32 -17.00 12.04 5.41
N THR A 33 -16.71 10.74 5.31
CA THR A 33 -15.44 10.14 5.74
C THR A 33 -14.51 9.90 4.56
N PHE A 34 -13.23 10.22 4.76
CA PHE A 34 -12.18 10.01 3.77
C PHE A 34 -11.06 9.17 4.37
N ILE A 35 -10.33 8.44 3.54
CA ILE A 35 -9.20 7.63 4.00
C ILE A 35 -8.20 8.51 4.75
N LEU A 36 -7.87 8.13 5.99
CA LEU A 36 -7.03 8.90 6.91
C LEU A 36 -7.48 10.37 7.09
N GLY A 37 -8.75 10.69 6.86
CA GLY A 37 -9.24 12.06 6.87
C GLY A 37 -8.76 12.95 5.71
N VAL A 38 -8.11 12.38 4.68
CA VAL A 38 -7.54 13.11 3.55
C VAL A 38 -8.45 13.05 2.34
N GLN A 39 -9.11 14.17 2.00
CA GLN A 39 -10.06 14.24 0.88
C GLN A 39 -9.50 13.74 -0.46
N LYS A 40 -8.20 13.99 -0.72
CA LYS A 40 -7.52 13.54 -1.96
C LYS A 40 -7.37 12.02 -2.09
N LEU A 41 -7.51 11.27 -1.00
CA LEU A 41 -7.49 9.80 -1.01
C LEU A 41 -8.87 9.21 -1.31
N GLY A 42 -9.92 10.00 -1.12
CA GLY A 42 -11.29 9.62 -1.43
C GLY A 42 -11.97 8.81 -0.31
N PRO A 43 -13.27 8.52 -0.49
CA PRO A 43 -14.10 7.86 0.52
C PRO A 43 -14.19 6.33 0.32
N VAL A 44 -13.37 5.74 -0.53
CA VAL A 44 -13.54 4.34 -0.98
C VAL A 44 -12.20 3.61 -1.06
N ILE A 45 -12.18 2.35 -0.63
CA ILE A 45 -11.04 1.44 -0.77
C ILE A 45 -11.41 0.36 -1.79
N TYR A 46 -10.71 0.33 -2.93
CA TYR A 46 -10.85 -0.76 -3.91
C TYR A 46 -10.05 -1.98 -3.49
N ILE A 47 -10.69 -3.15 -3.52
CA ILE A 47 -10.06 -4.43 -3.19
C ILE A 47 -9.54 -5.05 -4.48
N ARG A 48 -8.23 -4.96 -4.72
CA ARG A 48 -7.62 -5.65 -5.87
C ARG A 48 -7.75 -7.16 -5.75
N HIS A 49 -7.76 -7.83 -6.89
CA HIS A 49 -7.83 -9.29 -6.97
C HIS A 49 -6.73 -9.99 -6.15
N CYS A 50 -5.51 -9.44 -6.16
CA CYS A 50 -4.38 -9.99 -5.39
C CYS A 50 -4.42 -9.72 -3.88
N TYR A 51 -5.21 -8.76 -3.40
CA TYR A 51 -5.16 -8.33 -2.00
C TYR A 51 -5.57 -9.42 -1.01
N PRO A 52 -6.64 -10.22 -1.23
CA PRO A 52 -6.98 -11.34 -0.35
C PRO A 52 -5.86 -12.33 -0.11
N GLN A 53 -5.22 -12.76 -1.20
CA GLN A 53 -4.11 -13.72 -1.11
C GLN A 53 -2.89 -13.08 -0.45
N LEU A 54 -2.59 -11.83 -0.78
CA LEU A 54 -1.46 -11.11 -0.18
C LEU A 54 -1.65 -10.91 1.32
N TRP A 55 -2.86 -10.57 1.77
CA TRP A 55 -3.19 -10.45 3.18
C TRP A 55 -3.07 -11.79 3.92
N LYS A 56 -3.56 -12.89 3.32
CA LYS A 56 -3.39 -14.24 3.87
C LYS A 56 -1.92 -14.58 4.08
N LEU A 57 -1.07 -14.35 3.08
CA LEU A 57 0.38 -14.58 3.18
C LEU A 57 1.03 -13.74 4.29
N CYS A 58 0.58 -12.49 4.47
CA CYS A 58 1.03 -11.66 5.59
C CYS A 58 0.67 -12.31 6.93
N LEU A 59 -0.60 -12.65 7.15
CA LEU A 59 -1.05 -13.26 8.40
C LEU A 59 -0.35 -14.58 8.71
N ASP A 60 -0.22 -15.45 7.70
CA ASP A 60 0.46 -16.74 7.84
C ASP A 60 1.91 -16.52 8.30
N THR A 61 2.60 -15.53 7.74
CA THR A 61 3.97 -15.18 8.15
C THR A 61 4.02 -14.57 9.55
N LEU A 62 3.15 -13.61 9.85
CA LEU A 62 3.18 -12.86 11.11
C LEU A 62 2.77 -13.68 12.34
N ASN A 63 1.96 -14.73 12.12
CA ASN A 63 1.50 -15.63 13.18
C ASN A 63 2.33 -16.93 13.26
N HIS A 64 3.31 -17.14 12.38
CA HIS A 64 4.11 -18.35 12.38
C HIS A 64 5.03 -18.39 13.61
N ALA A 65 4.73 -19.27 14.57
CA ALA A 65 5.48 -19.37 15.82
C ALA A 65 6.97 -19.72 15.63
N ALA A 66 7.32 -20.39 14.52
CA ALA A 66 8.70 -20.80 14.23
C ALA A 66 9.57 -19.73 13.57
N THR A 67 8.99 -18.64 13.05
CA THR A 67 9.81 -17.53 12.54
C THR A 67 10.13 -16.60 13.70
N ALA A 68 11.42 -16.50 14.05
CA ALA A 68 11.93 -15.49 14.99
C ALA A 68 11.59 -14.04 14.57
N ASN A 69 11.09 -13.86 13.35
CA ASN A 69 10.92 -12.57 12.70
C ASN A 69 9.48 -12.38 12.20
N ARG A 70 8.70 -11.56 12.89
CA ARG A 70 7.30 -11.22 12.54
C ARG A 70 7.22 -10.01 11.61
N CYS A 71 7.93 -10.10 10.49
CA CYS A 71 8.07 -8.97 9.57
C CYS A 71 7.85 -9.39 8.11
N VAL A 72 7.04 -8.60 7.39
CA VAL A 72 6.77 -8.75 5.96
C VAL A 72 7.12 -7.46 5.23
N VAL A 73 7.82 -7.59 4.11
CA VAL A 73 8.10 -6.49 3.17
C VAL A 73 7.39 -6.77 1.86
N ILE A 74 6.52 -5.86 1.43
CA ILE A 74 5.81 -5.91 0.16
C ILE A 74 6.40 -4.89 -0.79
N LEU A 75 7.04 -5.40 -1.84
CA LEU A 75 7.64 -4.62 -2.91
C LEU A 75 6.73 -4.54 -4.14
N GLY A 76 7.02 -3.59 -5.02
CA GLY A 76 6.42 -3.54 -6.35
C GLY A 76 6.53 -2.16 -6.99
N THR A 77 6.22 -2.08 -8.28
CA THR A 77 6.30 -0.85 -9.08
C THR A 77 5.51 0.30 -8.45
N PRO A 78 6.05 1.53 -8.40
CA PRO A 78 5.30 2.69 -7.92
C PRO A 78 3.96 2.84 -8.66
N GLY A 79 2.85 3.00 -7.93
CA GLY A 79 1.53 3.26 -8.52
C GLY A 79 0.64 2.04 -8.78
N ILE A 80 1.02 0.84 -8.32
CA ILE A 80 0.21 -0.39 -8.46
C ILE A 80 -0.72 -0.69 -7.26
N GLY A 81 -0.79 0.17 -6.25
CA GLY A 81 -1.77 0.01 -5.15
C GLY A 81 -1.22 -0.38 -3.77
N LYS A 82 0.09 -0.56 -3.59
CA LYS A 82 0.71 -0.88 -2.28
C LYS A 82 0.20 -0.07 -1.08
N THR A 83 0.12 1.26 -1.21
CA THR A 83 -0.47 2.14 -0.18
C THR A 83 -1.93 1.80 0.13
N HIS A 84 -2.74 1.47 -0.90
CA HIS A 84 -4.14 1.09 -0.72
C HIS A 84 -4.28 -0.29 -0.07
N PHE A 85 -3.34 -1.20 -0.32
CA PHE A 85 -3.25 -2.44 0.45
C PHE A 85 -2.99 -2.15 1.94
N GLY A 86 -2.16 -1.16 2.28
CA GLY A 86 -1.99 -0.70 3.66
C GLY A 86 -3.32 -0.27 4.30
N TYR A 87 -4.17 0.45 3.59
CA TYR A 87 -5.51 0.83 4.08
C TYR A 87 -6.45 -0.36 4.24
N LEU A 88 -6.36 -1.36 3.35
CA LEU A 88 -7.09 -2.61 3.51
C LEU A 88 -6.61 -3.39 4.74
N VAL A 89 -5.30 -3.41 5.02
CA VAL A 89 -4.77 -4.01 6.25
C VAL A 89 -5.36 -3.31 7.47
N LEU A 90 -5.39 -1.97 7.49
CA LEU A 90 -6.05 -1.21 8.57
C LEU A 90 -7.53 -1.62 8.72
N PHE A 91 -8.26 -1.81 7.62
CA PHE A 91 -9.65 -2.28 7.65
C PHE A 91 -9.79 -3.65 8.33
N HIS A 92 -8.96 -4.63 7.95
CA HIS A 92 -8.98 -5.95 8.60
C HIS A 92 -8.63 -5.89 10.08
N LEU A 93 -7.62 -5.09 10.45
CA LEU A 93 -7.20 -4.93 11.83
C LEU A 93 -8.26 -4.21 12.67
N ALA A 94 -8.96 -3.21 12.11
CA ALA A 94 -10.08 -2.55 12.76
C ALA A 94 -11.20 -3.53 13.13
N ARG A 95 -11.58 -4.39 12.17
CA ARG A 95 -12.63 -5.41 12.38
C ARG A 95 -12.22 -6.50 13.36
N ALA A 96 -10.93 -6.83 13.41
CA ALA A 96 -10.39 -7.77 14.37
C ALA A 96 -10.24 -7.18 15.79
N GLY A 97 -10.52 -5.87 15.99
CA GLY A 97 -10.28 -5.19 17.26
C GLY A 97 -8.80 -5.06 17.61
N ALA A 98 -7.91 -5.21 16.63
CA ALA A 98 -6.47 -5.14 16.82
C ALA A 98 -6.00 -3.70 17.03
N THR A 99 -4.89 -3.55 17.75
CA THR A 99 -4.19 -2.28 17.90
C THR A 99 -3.10 -2.18 16.84
N VAL A 100 -3.07 -1.06 16.13
CA VAL A 100 -2.13 -0.83 15.03
C VAL A 100 -1.52 0.56 15.07
N VAL A 101 -0.21 0.63 14.90
CA VAL A 101 0.53 1.86 14.62
C VAL A 101 0.70 1.96 13.10
N TYR A 102 0.29 3.09 12.52
CA TYR A 102 0.47 3.42 11.12
C TYR A 102 1.50 4.54 10.95
N GLU A 103 2.43 4.34 10.02
CA GLU A 103 3.45 5.32 9.66
C GLU A 103 3.56 5.44 8.14
N THR A 104 3.78 6.66 7.63
CA THR A 104 3.83 6.92 6.19
C THR A 104 4.92 7.91 5.83
N CYS A 105 5.52 7.77 4.65
CA CYS A 105 6.51 8.71 4.16
C CYS A 105 5.97 10.12 3.87
N GLU A 106 4.64 10.29 3.80
CA GLU A 106 3.97 11.59 3.63
C GLU A 106 4.07 12.45 4.91
N ASP A 107 4.17 11.83 6.08
CA ASP A 107 4.45 12.50 7.36
C ASP A 107 5.46 11.67 8.15
N LYS A 108 6.72 12.10 8.10
CA LYS A 108 7.85 11.38 8.71
C LYS A 108 8.02 11.66 10.20
N TRP A 109 7.27 12.61 10.74
CA TRP A 109 7.47 13.07 12.12
C TRP A 109 6.47 12.44 13.07
N THR A 110 5.31 12.04 12.57
CA THR A 110 4.24 11.50 13.39
C THR A 110 3.91 10.05 13.04
N ARG A 111 3.39 9.33 14.03
CA ARG A 111 2.74 8.03 13.86
C ARG A 111 1.32 8.13 14.37
N THR A 112 0.43 7.34 13.80
CA THR A 112 -0.96 7.24 14.26
C THR A 112 -1.21 5.87 14.86
N LEU A 113 -1.59 5.84 16.13
CA LEU A 113 -2.09 4.66 16.81
C LEU A 113 -3.60 4.58 16.67
N PHE A 114 -4.08 3.41 16.30
CA PHE A 114 -5.47 3.03 16.24
C PHE A 114 -5.71 1.87 17.21
N SER A 115 -6.60 2.04 18.19
CA SER A 115 -6.88 1.02 19.21
C SER A 115 -8.29 1.18 19.78
N GLY A 116 -9.20 0.23 19.53
CA GLY A 116 -10.61 0.40 19.89
C GLY A 116 -11.15 1.74 19.37
N ASP A 117 -11.86 2.51 20.20
CA ASP A 117 -12.33 3.85 19.84
C ASP A 117 -11.24 4.95 19.85
N LYS A 118 -10.03 4.63 20.34
CA LYS A 118 -8.95 5.58 20.52
C LYS A 118 -8.13 5.73 19.24
N VAL A 119 -7.89 6.99 18.86
CA VAL A 119 -6.91 7.37 17.83
C VAL A 119 -5.97 8.41 18.44
N VAL A 120 -4.67 8.16 18.37
CA VAL A 120 -3.63 9.05 18.88
C VAL A 120 -2.62 9.31 17.78
N GLN A 121 -2.26 10.57 17.57
CA GLN A 121 -1.23 10.98 16.63
C GLN A 121 -0.20 11.83 17.37
N GLU A 122 1.00 11.29 17.52
CA GLU A 122 2.10 11.92 18.27
C GLU A 122 3.43 11.69 17.52
N LEU A 123 4.54 12.14 18.10
CA LEU A 123 5.84 12.00 17.46
C LEU A 123 6.23 10.52 17.36
N TRP A 124 7.00 10.19 16.33
CA TRP A 124 7.40 8.81 16.08
C TRP A 124 8.12 8.15 17.29
N THR A 125 8.81 8.93 18.12
CA THR A 125 9.51 8.51 19.34
C THR A 125 8.58 8.03 20.46
N ASP A 126 7.31 8.39 20.43
CA ASP A 126 6.37 8.16 21.54
C ASP A 126 5.69 6.77 21.47
N PHE A 127 6.11 5.91 20.54
CA PHE A 127 5.47 4.63 20.25
C PHE A 127 6.32 3.41 20.61
N ASP A 128 7.51 3.59 21.19
CA ASP A 128 8.45 2.50 21.50
C ASP A 128 7.82 1.44 22.41
N GLU A 129 7.09 1.85 23.45
CA GLU A 129 6.39 0.94 24.37
C GLU A 129 5.27 0.12 23.69
N VAL A 130 4.58 0.72 22.72
CA VAL A 130 3.53 0.04 21.95
C VAL A 130 4.15 -0.93 20.96
N LEU A 131 5.25 -0.53 20.31
CA LEU A 131 5.95 -1.34 19.32
C LEU A 131 6.80 -2.47 19.93
N ALA A 132 7.09 -2.40 21.24
CA ALA A 132 7.70 -3.50 21.99
C ALA A 132 6.73 -4.67 22.26
N GLN A 133 5.43 -4.52 21.97
CA GLN A 133 4.41 -5.54 22.25
C GLN A 133 4.20 -6.45 21.03
N PRO A 134 4.49 -7.76 21.11
CA PRO A 134 4.41 -8.71 19.98
C PRO A 134 3.03 -8.90 19.34
N GLU A 135 1.96 -8.59 20.07
CA GLU A 135 0.58 -8.73 19.65
C GLU A 135 0.12 -7.55 18.78
N MET A 136 0.83 -6.42 18.87
CA MET A 136 0.50 -5.20 18.17
C MET A 136 0.93 -5.26 16.71
N PHE A 137 0.27 -4.47 15.87
CA PHE A 137 0.61 -4.35 14.45
C PHE A 137 1.31 -3.02 14.17
N TYR A 138 2.24 -3.05 13.22
CA TYR A 138 2.94 -1.87 12.73
C TYR A 138 2.91 -1.87 11.20
N VAL A 139 2.14 -0.96 10.62
CA VAL A 139 1.95 -0.84 9.17
C VAL A 139 2.69 0.40 8.68
N VAL A 140 3.65 0.21 7.78
CA VAL A 140 4.58 1.26 7.34
C VAL A 140 4.50 1.43 5.83
N ASP A 141 4.27 2.65 5.36
CA ASP A 141 4.22 2.98 3.93
C ASP A 141 5.39 3.86 3.50
N GLY A 142 6.30 3.29 2.72
CA GLY A 142 7.30 4.06 1.95
C GLY A 142 8.45 4.66 2.76
N ILE A 143 8.59 4.31 4.05
CA ILE A 143 9.70 4.72 4.93
C ILE A 143 10.34 3.49 5.59
N GLU A 144 11.60 3.62 6.04
CA GLU A 144 12.31 2.54 6.74
C GLU A 144 11.67 2.38 8.14
N PRO A 145 11.15 1.18 8.49
CA PRO A 145 10.52 0.97 9.78
C PRO A 145 11.50 1.07 10.95
N SER A 146 11.01 1.49 12.12
CA SER A 146 11.73 1.27 13.38
C SER A 146 11.93 -0.22 13.64
N LEU A 147 13.00 -0.55 14.36
CA LEU A 147 13.15 -1.87 14.96
C LEU A 147 12.11 -2.04 16.07
N CYS A 148 11.39 -3.16 16.06
CA CYS A 148 10.31 -3.44 17.00
C CYS A 148 10.02 -4.94 17.10
N ASP A 149 9.32 -5.33 18.17
CA ASP A 149 8.87 -6.72 18.39
C ASP A 149 7.45 -6.97 17.84
N ALA A 150 6.71 -5.89 17.59
CA ALA A 150 5.38 -5.91 16.96
C ALA A 150 5.39 -6.55 15.56
N LYS A 151 4.21 -7.01 15.12
CA LYS A 151 3.98 -7.57 13.78
C LYS A 151 4.07 -6.47 12.73
N ALA A 152 5.17 -6.45 11.98
CA ALA A 152 5.48 -5.37 11.05
C ALA A 152 5.15 -5.71 9.59
N ILE A 153 4.46 -4.80 8.91
CA ILE A 153 4.18 -4.87 7.47
C ILE A 153 4.69 -3.58 6.82
N LEU A 154 5.76 -3.70 6.04
CA LEU A 154 6.29 -2.61 5.22
C LEU A 154 5.76 -2.74 3.79
N VAL A 155 5.03 -1.73 3.31
CA VAL A 155 4.70 -1.58 1.90
C VAL A 155 5.60 -0.51 1.28
N THR A 156 6.36 -0.84 0.23
CA THR A 156 7.29 0.14 -0.36
C THR A 156 7.65 -0.16 -1.80
N SER A 157 8.10 0.88 -2.52
CA SER A 157 8.71 0.69 -3.84
C SER A 157 10.09 0.03 -3.68
N PRO A 158 10.68 -0.61 -4.71
CA PRO A 158 11.95 -1.36 -4.60
C PRO A 158 13.18 -0.44 -4.47
N ARG A 159 13.12 0.59 -3.63
CA ARG A 159 14.22 1.48 -3.28
C ARG A 159 15.05 0.79 -2.20
N LYS A 160 16.19 0.22 -2.58
CA LYS A 160 17.08 -0.57 -1.70
C LYS A 160 17.33 0.10 -0.34
N LYS A 161 17.49 1.42 -0.31
CA LYS A 161 17.72 2.21 0.91
C LYS A 161 16.63 2.10 1.98
N ILE A 162 15.41 1.71 1.62
CA ILE A 162 14.27 1.65 2.54
C ILE A 162 14.13 0.27 3.17
N TRP A 163 14.23 -0.78 2.36
CA TRP A 163 13.81 -2.12 2.78
C TRP A 163 14.97 -3.10 3.00
N HIS A 164 16.10 -2.91 2.31
CA HIS A 164 17.11 -3.97 2.19
C HIS A 164 17.82 -4.26 3.50
N LYS A 165 18.34 -3.21 4.17
CA LYS A 165 19.00 -3.36 5.48
C LYS A 165 18.01 -3.84 6.54
N TYR A 166 16.80 -3.28 6.52
CA TYR A 166 15.72 -3.70 7.39
C TYR A 166 15.38 -5.19 7.23
N SER A 167 15.18 -5.67 6.00
CA SER A 167 14.88 -7.07 5.71
C SER A 167 16.01 -8.02 6.11
N GLN A 168 17.26 -7.65 5.86
CA GLN A 168 18.41 -8.47 6.27
C GLN A 168 18.54 -8.59 7.79
N ARG A 169 18.39 -7.47 8.52
CA ARG A 169 18.50 -7.44 9.98
C ARG A 169 17.37 -8.22 10.66
N ASN A 170 16.17 -8.08 10.14
CA ASN A 170 14.95 -8.63 10.74
C ASN A 170 14.49 -9.91 10.05
N GLY A 171 15.31 -10.53 9.18
CA GLY A 171 14.94 -11.70 8.37
C GLY A 171 13.52 -11.66 7.78
N ALA A 172 13.13 -10.50 7.25
CA ALA A 172 11.75 -10.24 6.82
C ALA A 172 11.38 -11.07 5.59
N LYS A 173 10.14 -11.58 5.55
CA LYS A 173 9.61 -12.22 4.34
C LYS A 173 9.36 -11.15 3.28
N VAL A 174 10.06 -11.24 2.16
CA VAL A 174 9.84 -10.34 1.01
C VAL A 174 8.79 -10.94 0.08
N LEU A 175 7.75 -10.17 -0.21
CA LEU A 175 6.67 -10.47 -1.14
C LEU A 175 6.65 -9.41 -2.26
N PHE A 176 6.13 -9.77 -3.43
CA PHE A 176 6.02 -8.87 -4.58
C PHE A 176 4.55 -8.72 -4.98
N MET A 177 4.06 -7.48 -4.96
CA MET A 177 2.73 -7.16 -5.46
C MET A 177 2.76 -7.11 -6.99
N PRO A 178 1.89 -7.86 -7.69
CA PRO A 178 1.84 -7.83 -9.14
C PRO A 178 1.30 -6.50 -9.67
N VAL A 179 1.65 -6.17 -10.91
CA VAL A 179 0.97 -5.12 -11.68
C VAL A 179 -0.50 -5.50 -11.90
N TRP A 180 -1.31 -4.54 -12.32
CA TRP A 180 -2.72 -4.79 -12.60
C TRP A 180 -2.90 -5.56 -13.91
N THR A 181 -3.83 -6.52 -13.94
CA THR A 181 -4.31 -7.05 -15.22
C THR A 181 -5.22 -6.03 -15.91
N GLU A 182 -5.50 -6.27 -17.18
CA GLU A 182 -6.42 -5.44 -17.95
C GLU A 182 -7.85 -5.50 -17.38
N GLU A 183 -8.30 -6.69 -16.98
CA GLU A 183 -9.60 -6.91 -16.34
C GLU A 183 -9.71 -6.14 -15.02
N GLU A 184 -8.69 -6.20 -14.16
CA GLU A 184 -8.65 -5.42 -12.91
C GLU A 184 -8.78 -3.91 -13.20
N ILE A 185 -8.12 -3.42 -14.25
CA ILE A 185 -8.15 -1.99 -14.63
C ILE A 185 -9.53 -1.57 -15.09
N TYR A 186 -10.17 -2.34 -15.97
CA TYR A 186 -11.52 -2.02 -16.45
C TYR A 186 -12.55 -2.08 -15.33
N ARG A 187 -12.45 -3.09 -14.47
CA ARG A 187 -13.33 -3.22 -13.31
C ARG A 187 -13.20 -2.04 -12.35
N CYS A 188 -11.97 -1.63 -12.03
CA CYS A 188 -11.73 -0.45 -11.20
C CYS A 188 -12.16 0.85 -11.90
N ARG A 189 -12.01 0.93 -13.23
CA ARG A 189 -12.55 2.06 -14.00
C ARG A 189 -14.06 2.15 -13.84
N ASP A 190 -14.79 1.05 -13.98
CA ASP A 190 -16.25 1.08 -13.92
C ASP A 190 -16.76 1.52 -12.54
N LEU A 191 -16.08 1.08 -11.48
CA LEU A 191 -16.47 1.40 -10.11
C LEU A 191 -16.02 2.79 -9.64
N LEU A 192 -14.80 3.22 -9.98
CA LEU A 192 -14.18 4.41 -9.40
C LEU A 192 -13.91 5.55 -10.40
N TYR A 193 -13.86 5.24 -11.69
CA TYR A 193 -13.55 6.19 -12.76
C TYR A 193 -14.56 6.09 -13.90
N SER A 194 -15.86 5.93 -13.56
CA SER A 194 -16.94 5.63 -14.53
C SER A 194 -17.11 6.70 -15.62
N THR A 195 -16.58 7.91 -15.42
CA THR A 195 -16.56 9.00 -16.40
C THR A 195 -15.34 8.99 -17.31
N MET A 196 -14.37 8.11 -17.08
CA MET A 196 -13.18 7.93 -17.91
C MET A 196 -13.53 7.10 -19.15
N PRO A 197 -13.32 7.61 -20.38
CA PRO A 197 -13.61 6.83 -21.59
C PRO A 197 -12.76 5.55 -21.65
N VAL A 198 -13.38 4.43 -22.05
CA VAL A 198 -12.72 3.12 -22.19
C VAL A 198 -11.50 3.20 -23.11
N GLU A 199 -11.65 3.85 -24.27
CA GLU A 199 -10.56 4.07 -25.24
C GLU A 199 -9.37 4.83 -24.63
N THR A 200 -9.63 5.76 -23.71
CA THR A 200 -8.56 6.48 -23.00
C THR A 200 -7.82 5.52 -22.09
N VAL A 201 -8.54 4.68 -21.34
CA VAL A 201 -7.93 3.69 -20.43
C VAL A 201 -7.12 2.66 -21.21
N GLU A 202 -7.68 2.10 -22.28
CA GLU A 202 -7.01 1.14 -23.17
C GLU A 202 -5.70 1.71 -23.72
N LYS A 203 -5.73 2.91 -24.31
CA LYS A 203 -4.54 3.60 -24.82
C LYS A 203 -3.49 3.83 -23.73
N ARG A 204 -3.91 4.06 -22.49
CA ARG A 204 -3.01 4.27 -21.36
C ARG A 204 -2.45 2.94 -20.85
N PHE A 205 -3.24 1.87 -20.85
CA PHE A 205 -2.79 0.54 -20.51
C PHE A 205 -1.73 0.05 -21.50
N TYR A 206 -1.95 0.19 -22.81
CA TYR A 206 -0.94 -0.13 -23.83
C TYR A 206 0.38 0.61 -23.59
N LYS A 207 0.32 1.85 -23.10
CA LYS A 207 1.50 2.68 -22.85
C LYS A 207 2.21 2.37 -21.53
N TRP A 208 1.46 2.16 -20.44
CA TRP A 208 1.99 2.09 -19.07
C TRP A 208 1.91 0.69 -18.46
N GLY A 209 1.37 -0.28 -19.19
CA GLY A 209 0.99 -1.58 -18.68
C GLY A 209 0.02 -1.47 -17.50
N GLY A 210 0.09 -2.45 -16.59
CA GLY A 210 -0.71 -2.52 -15.36
C GLY A 210 -0.37 -1.52 -14.25
N VAL A 211 0.14 -0.32 -14.56
CA VAL A 211 0.43 0.72 -13.56
C VAL A 211 -0.78 1.64 -13.41
N ALA A 212 -1.75 1.21 -12.60
CA ALA A 212 -3.05 1.86 -12.41
C ALA A 212 -3.00 3.38 -12.19
N ARG A 213 -2.00 3.89 -11.48
CA ARG A 213 -1.82 5.34 -11.28
C ARG A 213 -1.75 6.12 -12.60
N TYR A 214 -1.04 5.62 -13.59
CA TYR A 214 -0.90 6.28 -14.89
C TYR A 214 -2.03 5.94 -15.87
N VAL A 215 -2.65 4.78 -15.68
CA VAL A 215 -3.76 4.30 -16.51
C VAL A 215 -5.09 4.96 -16.13
N LEU A 216 -5.33 5.19 -14.84
CA LEU A 216 -6.59 5.71 -14.30
C LEU A 216 -6.41 7.13 -13.74
N ARG A 217 -5.72 7.27 -12.59
CA ARG A 217 -5.62 8.53 -11.85
C ARG A 217 -5.02 9.68 -12.67
N TYR A 218 -3.99 9.40 -13.46
CA TYR A 218 -3.31 10.38 -14.30
C TYR A 218 -3.64 10.23 -15.79
N ALA A 219 -4.73 9.54 -16.14
CA ALA A 219 -5.07 9.28 -17.55
C ALA A 219 -5.19 10.57 -18.38
N LYS A 220 -5.76 11.62 -17.79
CA LYS A 220 -5.98 12.94 -18.41
C LYS A 220 -4.86 13.96 -18.11
N ASP A 221 -3.91 13.63 -17.23
CA ASP A 221 -2.83 14.55 -16.86
C ASP A 221 -1.72 14.53 -17.90
N LYS A 222 -1.70 15.54 -18.78
CA LYS A 222 -0.72 15.64 -19.87
C LYS A 222 0.73 15.64 -19.39
N ALA A 223 1.02 16.27 -18.24
CA ALA A 223 2.39 16.33 -17.71
C ALA A 223 2.84 14.95 -17.23
N LYS A 224 2.01 14.27 -16.42
CA LYS A 224 2.31 12.91 -15.95
C LYS A 224 2.40 11.91 -17.10
N GLN A 225 1.61 12.10 -18.16
CA GLN A 225 1.69 11.28 -19.36
C GLN A 225 3.00 11.46 -20.14
N LYS A 226 3.67 12.62 -20.06
CA LYS A 226 4.95 12.84 -20.79
C LYS A 226 6.15 12.15 -20.15
N VAL A 227 6.10 11.89 -18.84
CA VAL A 227 7.22 11.33 -18.06
C VAL A 227 7.79 10.04 -18.65
N LEU A 228 6.96 9.13 -19.18
CA LEU A 228 7.49 7.90 -19.81
C LEU A 228 8.31 8.20 -21.07
N LYS A 229 7.85 9.14 -21.89
CA LYS A 229 8.55 9.52 -23.13
C LYS A 229 9.88 10.20 -22.80
N GLU A 230 9.89 11.05 -21.77
CA GLU A 230 11.10 11.70 -21.27
C GLU A 230 12.10 10.68 -20.71
N ALA A 231 11.62 9.71 -19.93
CA ALA A 231 12.46 8.63 -19.40
C ALA A 231 13.05 7.75 -20.51
N ILE A 232 12.26 7.39 -21.54
CA ILE A 232 12.76 6.67 -22.72
C ILE A 232 13.84 7.48 -23.43
N GLY A 233 13.67 8.80 -23.58
CA GLY A 233 14.66 9.67 -24.22
C GLY A 233 15.97 9.81 -23.44
N GLN A 234 15.97 9.51 -22.14
CA GLN A 234 17.16 9.52 -21.28
C GLN A 234 17.77 8.14 -21.08
N ALA A 235 17.07 7.07 -21.49
CA ALA A 235 17.50 5.71 -21.26
C ALA A 235 18.57 5.28 -22.27
N ASP A 236 19.66 4.70 -21.79
CA ASP A 236 20.60 3.98 -22.64
C ASP A 236 20.01 2.59 -22.95
N LEU A 237 19.34 2.49 -24.10
CA LEU A 237 18.74 1.24 -24.56
C LEU A 237 19.75 0.12 -24.75
N LYS A 238 21.02 0.43 -25.09
CA LYS A 238 22.06 -0.60 -25.24
C LYS A 238 22.39 -1.21 -23.88
N LEU A 239 22.52 -0.38 -22.86
CA LEU A 239 22.78 -0.81 -21.49
C LEU A 239 21.60 -1.65 -20.93
N ILE A 240 20.37 -1.29 -21.26
CA ILE A 240 19.18 -2.06 -20.86
C ILE A 240 19.18 -3.45 -21.51
N VAL A 241 19.49 -3.52 -22.81
CA VAL A 241 19.54 -4.80 -23.54
C VAL A 241 20.69 -5.67 -23.01
N SER A 242 21.88 -5.13 -22.80
CA SER A 242 23.02 -5.90 -22.27
C SER A 242 22.75 -6.44 -20.86
N ALA A 243 22.18 -5.62 -19.97
CA ALA A 243 21.83 -6.05 -18.61
C ALA A 243 20.73 -7.13 -18.60
N SER A 244 19.80 -7.09 -19.56
CA SER A 244 18.73 -8.10 -19.67
C SER A 244 19.26 -9.45 -20.14
N VAL A 245 20.20 -9.46 -21.08
CA VAL A 245 20.86 -10.70 -21.56
C VAL A 245 21.68 -11.35 -20.45
N GLU A 246 22.44 -10.56 -19.68
CA GLU A 246 23.22 -11.06 -18.53
C GLU A 246 22.32 -11.68 -17.44
N SER A 247 21.12 -11.11 -17.21
CA SER A 247 20.15 -11.66 -16.26
C SER A 247 19.46 -12.95 -16.73
N SER A 248 19.53 -13.26 -18.03
CA SER A 248 18.89 -14.43 -18.65
C SER A 248 19.75 -15.69 -18.56
N GLY A 249 21.00 -15.58 -18.07
CA GLY A 249 21.90 -16.72 -17.86
C GLY A 249 22.34 -17.43 -19.15
N VAL A 250 22.17 -16.83 -20.32
CA VAL A 250 22.65 -17.39 -21.58
C VAL A 250 24.04 -16.81 -21.85
N VAL A 251 25.06 -17.53 -21.39
CA VAL A 251 26.44 -17.47 -21.91
C VAL A 251 26.73 -18.84 -22.54
#